data_AF-A0A3S9P3W3-F1
#
_entry.id   AF-A0A3S9P3W3-F1
#
_cell.length_a   1.000
_cell.length_b   1.000
_cell.length_c   1.000
_cell.angle_alpha   90.00
_cell.angle_beta   90.00
_cell.angle_gamma   90.00
#
_symmetry.space_group_name_H-M   'P 1'
#
loop_
_entity.id
_entity.type
_entity.pdbx_description
1 polymer ?
#
loop_
_entity_poly.entity_id
_entity_poly.type
_entity_poly.pdbx_seq_one_letter_code
_entity_poly.pdbx_strand_id
1 'polypeptide(L)'
;MISSIKNYIKTYISIRYGLGGALFLGVLVFGINYYDSGNTSGALAAALKQSAYTFIFGGYVSALCERLTSKGKFILGVLLPSSIAIIATYTVHSLKGTPNPELSTIPTLIFAPLGFLFIAFNKRKELKRSSNSES
;
A
#
# COMPACT_ATOMS: atom_id res chain seq x y z
N MET A 1 -22.83 -3.42 -16.59
CA MET A 1 -21.37 -3.20 -16.73
C MET A 1 -20.76 -2.42 -15.55
N ILE A 2 -21.28 -1.23 -15.20
CA ILE A 2 -20.75 -0.40 -14.10
C ILE A 2 -20.81 -1.10 -12.73
N SER A 3 -21.87 -1.87 -12.44
CA SER A 3 -22.01 -2.63 -11.19
C SER A 3 -20.93 -3.72 -11.03
N SER A 4 -20.60 -4.42 -12.11
CA SER A 4 -19.57 -5.47 -12.12
C SER A 4 -18.17 -4.89 -11.87
N ILE A 5 -17.85 -3.73 -12.45
CA ILE A 5 -16.57 -3.04 -12.25
C ILE A 5 -16.45 -2.57 -10.80
N LYS A 6 -17.50 -1.98 -10.22
CA LYS A 6 -17.52 -1.55 -8.81
C LYS A 6 -17.27 -2.71 -7.86
N ASN A 7 -17.89 -3.87 -8.11
CA ASN A 7 -17.67 -5.07 -7.29
C ASN A 7 -16.24 -5.61 -7.44
N TYR A 8 -15.69 -5.62 -8.66
CA TYR A 8 -14.30 -6.04 -8.88
C TYR A 8 -13.31 -5.14 -8.12
N ILE A 9 -13.45 -3.82 -8.24
CA ILE A 9 -12.60 -2.86 -7.54
C ILE A 9 -12.70 -3.07 -6.02
N LYS A 10 -13.91 -3.25 -5.48
CA LYS A 10 -14.11 -3.50 -4.04
C LYS A 10 -13.46 -4.81 -3.56
N THR A 11 -13.39 -5.82 -4.43
CA THR A 11 -12.77 -7.12 -4.11
C THR A 11 -11.25 -7.08 -4.20
N TYR A 12 -10.69 -6.29 -5.12
CA TYR A 12 -9.25 -6.30 -5.44
C TYR A 12 -8.49 -5.07 -4.95
N ILE A 13 -9.15 -4.00 -4.51
CA ILE A 13 -8.53 -2.78 -3.99
C ILE A 13 -9.20 -2.42 -2.66
N SER A 14 -8.39 -2.34 -1.61
CA SER A 14 -8.87 -1.88 -0.30
C SER A 14 -8.88 -0.36 -0.30
N ILE A 15 -10.06 0.22 -0.49
CA ILE A 15 -10.23 1.69 -0.56
C ILE A 15 -9.72 2.36 0.72
N ARG A 16 -9.97 1.77 1.90
CA ARG A 16 -9.56 2.31 3.20
C ARG A 16 -8.03 2.47 3.28
N TYR A 17 -7.30 1.39 3.01
CA TYR A 17 -5.84 1.39 3.12
C TYR A 17 -5.17 2.09 1.92
N GLY A 18 -5.73 1.95 0.72
CA GLY A 18 -5.26 2.65 -0.47
C GLY A 18 -5.37 4.16 -0.32
N LEU A 19 -6.52 4.68 0.12
CA LEU A 19 -6.72 6.12 0.32
C LEU A 19 -5.87 6.65 1.47
N GLY A 20 -5.83 5.96 2.61
CA GLY A 20 -5.01 6.35 3.74
C GLY A 20 -3.52 6.42 3.38
N GLY A 21 -3.02 5.40 2.68
CA GLY A 21 -1.64 5.38 2.18
C GLY A 21 -1.37 6.49 1.17
N ALA A 22 -2.27 6.70 0.20
CA ALA A 22 -2.12 7.71 -0.84
C ALA A 22 -2.04 9.14 -0.27
N LEU A 23 -2.90 9.47 0.69
CA LEU A 23 -2.86 10.78 1.35
C LEU A 23 -1.56 10.97 2.13
N PHE A 24 -1.19 9.97 2.95
CA PHE A 24 0.02 10.04 3.77
C PHE A 24 1.29 10.20 2.92
N LEU A 25 1.50 9.32 1.95
CA LEU A 25 2.68 9.36 1.07
C LEU A 25 2.65 10.57 0.12
N GLY A 26 1.48 10.99 -0.34
CA GLY A 26 1.33 12.19 -1.16
C GLY A 26 1.80 13.45 -0.44
N VAL A 27 1.38 13.63 0.81
CA VAL A 27 1.81 14.77 1.65
C VAL A 27 3.31 14.73 1.90
N LEU A 28 3.87 13.56 2.22
CA LEU A 28 5.31 13.41 2.42
C LEU A 28 6.10 13.75 1.15
N VAL A 29 5.71 13.19 0.00
CA VAL A 29 6.41 13.45 -1.28
C VAL A 29 6.29 14.91 -1.69
N PHE A 30 5.13 15.54 -1.51
CA PHE A 30 4.97 16.97 -1.73
C PHE A 30 5.96 17.77 -0.88
N GLY A 31 5.98 17.52 0.44
CA GLY A 31 6.86 18.22 1.37
C GLY A 31 8.32 18.08 0.98
N ILE A 32 8.79 16.85 0.77
CA ILE A 32 10.18 16.57 0.38
C ILE A 32 10.55 17.33 -0.90
N ASN A 33 9.73 17.24 -1.96
CA ASN A 33 10.07 17.88 -3.24
C ASN A 33 9.95 19.41 -3.18
N TYR A 34 9.02 19.94 -2.39
CA TYR A 34 8.84 21.38 -2.21
C TYR A 34 10.04 21.99 -1.47
N TYR A 35 10.48 21.37 -0.36
CA TYR A 35 11.62 21.85 0.41
C TYR A 35 12.96 21.65 -0.30
N ASP A 36 13.09 20.65 -1.17
CA ASP A 36 14.31 20.38 -1.93
C ASP A 36 14.48 21.35 -3.12
N SER A 37 13.42 21.55 -3.93
CA SER A 37 13.51 22.27 -5.20
C SER A 37 12.91 23.69 -5.18
N GLY A 38 12.09 24.02 -4.19
CA GLY A 38 11.28 25.25 -4.16
C GLY A 38 10.19 25.33 -5.24
N ASN A 39 10.06 24.32 -6.12
CA ASN A 39 9.10 24.32 -7.22
C ASN A 39 7.79 23.63 -6.82
N THR A 40 6.77 24.44 -6.51
CA THR A 40 5.44 23.96 -6.12
C THR A 40 4.80 23.06 -7.17
N SER A 41 4.92 23.39 -8.46
CA SER A 41 4.29 22.63 -9.54
C SER A 41 4.94 21.25 -9.74
N GLY A 42 6.27 21.19 -9.67
CA GLY A 42 7.03 19.94 -9.71
C GLY A 42 6.72 19.05 -8.50
N ALA A 43 6.70 19.64 -7.31
CA ALA A 43 6.36 18.94 -6.08
C ALA A 43 4.94 18.37 -6.10
N LEU A 44 3.96 19.14 -6.60
CA LEU A 44 2.58 18.68 -6.74
C LEU A 44 2.46 17.53 -7.75
N ALA A 45 3.14 17.63 -8.89
CA ALA A 45 3.15 16.57 -9.89
C ALA A 45 3.77 15.27 -9.35
N ALA A 46 4.86 15.37 -8.58
CA ALA A 46 5.48 14.22 -7.91
C ALA A 46 4.53 13.60 -6.86
N ALA A 47 3.91 14.44 -6.03
CA ALA A 47 2.95 14.01 -5.01
C ALA A 47 1.73 13.30 -5.62
N LEU A 48 1.14 13.85 -6.68
CA LEU A 48 0.00 13.22 -7.36
C LEU A 48 0.36 11.87 -7.98
N LYS A 49 1.54 11.76 -8.61
CA LYS A 49 2.04 10.48 -9.14
C LYS A 49 2.21 9.46 -8.01
N GLN A 50 2.78 9.88 -6.87
CA GLN A 50 2.95 9.01 -5.71
C GLN A 50 1.61 8.58 -5.11
N SER A 51 0.68 9.51 -4.93
CA SER A 51 -0.66 9.26 -4.39
C SER A 51 -1.43 8.29 -5.28
N ALA A 52 -1.43 8.51 -6.60
CA ALA A 52 -2.12 7.64 -7.54
C ALA A 52 -1.55 6.21 -7.52
N TYR A 53 -0.23 6.08 -7.55
CA TYR A 53 0.43 4.78 -7.45
C TYR A 53 0.10 4.09 -6.12
N THR A 54 0.19 4.80 -5.01
CA THR A 54 -0.07 4.26 -3.66
C THR A 54 -1.53 3.86 -3.50
N PHE A 55 -2.46 4.65 -4.04
CA PHE A 55 -3.89 4.33 -3.99
C PHE A 55 -4.19 3.00 -4.69
N ILE A 56 -3.70 2.84 -5.92
CA ILE A 56 -4.00 1.67 -6.74
C ILE A 56 -3.19 0.47 -6.25
N PHE A 57 -1.85 0.57 -6.27
CA PHE A 57 -0.97 -0.54 -5.94
C PHE A 57 -1.03 -0.87 -4.44
N GLY A 58 -0.91 0.13 -3.57
CA GLY A 58 -1.02 -0.03 -2.13
C GLY A 58 -2.38 -0.57 -1.71
N GLY A 59 -3.46 -0.08 -2.32
CA GLY A 59 -4.81 -0.62 -2.12
C GLY A 59 -4.93 -2.08 -2.56
N TYR A 60 -4.32 -2.46 -3.68
CA TYR A 60 -4.32 -3.85 -4.18
C TYR A 60 -3.60 -4.83 -3.25
N VAL A 61 -2.36 -4.52 -2.85
CA VAL A 61 -1.59 -5.38 -1.94
C VAL A 61 -2.23 -5.44 -0.54
N SER A 62 -2.86 -4.36 -0.09
CA SER A 62 -3.64 -4.35 1.15
C SER A 62 -4.86 -5.27 1.07
N ALA A 63 -5.62 -5.23 -0.03
CA ALA A 63 -6.73 -6.16 -0.24
C ALA A 63 -6.27 -7.62 -0.33
N LEU A 64 -5.08 -7.88 -0.90
CA LEU A 64 -4.48 -9.22 -0.87
C LEU A 64 -4.19 -9.69 0.56
N CYS A 65 -3.59 -8.83 1.40
CA CYS A 65 -3.37 -9.10 2.83
C CYS A 65 -4.69 -9.44 3.54
N GLU A 66 -5.73 -8.61 3.37
CA GLU A 66 -7.03 -8.82 4.00
C GLU A 66 -7.66 -10.15 3.59
N ARG A 67 -7.61 -10.50 2.30
CA ARG A 67 -8.20 -11.75 1.78
C ARG A 67 -7.48 -13.00 2.28
N LEU A 68 -6.15 -12.99 2.29
CA LEU A 68 -5.36 -14.11 2.80
C LEU A 68 -5.58 -14.29 4.30
N THR A 69 -5.60 -13.19 5.05
CA THR A 69 -5.90 -13.20 6.48
C THR A 69 -7.31 -13.72 6.76
N SER A 70 -8.30 -13.33 5.95
CA SER A 70 -9.69 -13.81 6.09
C SER A 70 -9.83 -15.31 5.84
N LYS A 71 -8.91 -15.92 5.08
CA LYS A 71 -8.84 -17.37 4.88
C LYS A 71 -8.04 -18.09 5.97
N GLY A 72 -7.70 -17.43 7.07
CA GLY A 72 -6.88 -17.97 8.16
C GLY A 72 -5.37 -18.03 7.85
N LYS A 73 -4.93 -17.59 6.66
CA LYS A 73 -3.52 -17.62 6.25
C LYS A 73 -2.77 -16.37 6.71
N PHE A 74 -2.69 -16.15 8.03
CA PHE A 74 -2.14 -14.93 8.62
C PHE A 74 -0.70 -14.62 8.18
N ILE A 75 0.22 -15.58 8.36
CA ILE A 75 1.65 -15.39 8.00
C ILE A 75 1.80 -15.08 6.51
N LEU A 76 1.12 -15.85 5.65
CA LEU A 76 1.14 -15.63 4.21
C LEU A 76 0.51 -14.29 3.82
N GLY A 77 -0.53 -13.87 4.54
CA GLY A 77 -1.19 -12.57 4.37
C GLY A 77 -0.30 -11.38 4.70
N VAL A 78 0.77 -11.57 5.48
CA VAL A 78 1.78 -10.54 5.71
C VAL A 78 2.92 -10.68 4.70
N LEU A 79 3.55 -11.86 4.64
CA LEU A 79 4.79 -12.05 3.88
C LEU A 79 4.60 -11.86 2.38
N LEU A 80 3.54 -12.40 1.78
CA LEU A 80 3.33 -12.32 0.34
C LEU A 80 3.16 -10.85 -0.15
N PRO A 81 2.24 -10.04 0.42
CA PRO A 81 2.14 -8.63 0.02
C PRO A 81 3.39 -7.82 0.39
N SER A 82 4.09 -8.13 1.49
CA SER A 82 5.40 -7.53 1.79
C SER A 82 6.39 -7.78 0.66
N SER A 83 6.59 -9.03 0.27
CA SER A 83 7.51 -9.40 -0.81
C SER A 83 7.14 -8.71 -2.12
N ILE A 84 5.85 -8.67 -2.48
CA ILE A 84 5.38 -7.96 -3.67
C ILE A 84 5.74 -6.47 -3.61
N ALA A 85 5.50 -5.81 -2.48
CA ALA A 85 5.83 -4.40 -2.31
C ALA A 85 7.34 -4.14 -2.41
N ILE A 86 8.15 -4.95 -1.75
CA ILE A 86 9.62 -4.85 -1.76
C ILE A 86 10.18 -5.05 -3.16
N ILE A 87 9.76 -6.11 -3.86
CA ILE A 87 10.20 -6.41 -5.23
C ILE A 87 9.77 -5.28 -6.17
N ALA A 88 8.54 -4.78 -6.04
CA ALA A 88 8.06 -3.68 -6.86
C ALA A 88 8.88 -2.40 -6.64
N THR A 89 9.14 -2.03 -5.38
CA THR A 89 9.99 -0.89 -5.04
C THR A 89 11.38 -1.04 -5.65
N TYR A 90 12.03 -2.18 -5.41
CA TYR A 90 13.36 -2.46 -5.95
C TYR A 90 13.40 -2.38 -7.48
N THR A 91 12.39 -2.96 -8.14
CA THR A 91 12.26 -2.92 -9.60
C THR A 91 12.13 -1.50 -10.11
N VAL A 92 11.27 -0.68 -9.49
CA VAL A 92 11.08 0.73 -9.89
C VAL A 92 12.37 1.52 -9.71
N HIS A 93 13.08 1.36 -8.59
CA HIS A 93 14.32 2.08 -8.35
C HIS A 93 15.47 1.64 -9.26
N SER A 94 15.51 0.35 -9.60
CA SER A 94 16.51 -0.21 -10.53
C SER A 94 16.26 0.28 -11.95
N LEU A 95 15.01 0.25 -12.43
CA LEU A 95 14.67 0.69 -13.80
C LEU A 95 14.80 2.20 -13.99
N LYS A 96 14.58 3.00 -12.94
CA LYS A 96 14.73 4.46 -13.00
C LYS A 96 16.19 4.93 -12.89
N GLY A 97 17.16 4.02 -12.78
CA GLY A 97 18.58 4.36 -12.71
C GLY A 97 18.98 5.06 -11.42
N THR A 98 18.30 4.76 -10.30
CA THR A 98 18.68 5.32 -8.99
C THR A 98 20.11 4.86 -8.67
N PRO A 99 21.05 5.75 -8.28
CA PRO A 99 22.45 5.39 -8.08
C PRO A 99 22.65 4.21 -7.12
N ASN A 100 21.79 4.08 -6.11
CA ASN A 100 21.82 3.01 -5.10
C ASN A 100 20.39 2.46 -4.84
N PRO A 101 19.87 1.57 -5.69
CA PRO A 101 18.48 1.07 -5.58
C PRO A 101 18.25 0.24 -4.31
N GLU A 102 19.28 -0.40 -3.79
CA GLU A 102 19.22 -1.17 -2.53
C GLU A 102 18.92 -0.27 -1.34
N LEU A 103 19.64 0.86 -1.21
CA LEU A 103 19.42 1.83 -0.14
C LEU A 103 18.01 2.42 -0.19
N SER A 104 17.49 2.68 -1.40
CA SER A 104 16.11 3.15 -1.58
C SER A 104 15.05 2.08 -1.27
N THR A 105 15.43 0.80 -1.20
CA THR A 105 14.53 -0.31 -0.89
C THR A 105 14.49 -0.61 0.62
N ILE A 106 15.52 -0.25 1.39
CA ILE A 106 15.59 -0.45 2.86
C ILE A 106 14.34 0.08 3.58
N PRO A 107 13.83 1.31 3.31
CA PRO A 107 12.61 1.77 3.94
C PRO A 107 11.42 0.85 3.67
N THR A 108 11.23 0.40 2.43
CA THR A 108 10.14 -0.55 2.11
C THR A 108 10.35 -1.90 2.78
N LEU A 109 11.58 -2.39 2.87
CA LEU A 109 11.91 -3.66 3.53
C LEU A 109 11.48 -3.68 5.00
N ILE A 110 11.60 -2.54 5.69
CA ILE A 110 11.22 -2.40 7.11
C ILE A 110 9.73 -2.12 7.25
N PHE A 111 9.21 -1.11 6.52
CA PHE A 111 7.85 -0.62 6.73
C PHE A 111 6.78 -1.52 6.11
N ALA A 112 7.05 -2.23 5.01
CA ALA A 112 6.04 -3.07 4.38
C ALA A 112 5.61 -4.25 5.27
N PRO A 113 6.51 -5.06 5.87
CA PRO A 113 6.13 -6.10 6.83
C PRO A 113 5.33 -5.56 8.03
N LEU A 114 5.76 -4.44 8.63
CA LEU A 114 5.07 -3.84 9.77
C LEU A 114 3.67 -3.35 9.39
N GLY A 115 3.54 -2.69 8.24
CA GLY A 115 2.26 -2.20 7.72
C GLY A 115 1.30 -3.36 7.43
N PHE A 116 1.75 -4.41 6.74
CA PHE A 116 0.90 -5.56 6.46
C PHE A 116 0.57 -6.39 7.69
N LEU A 117 1.48 -6.46 8.68
CA LEU A 117 1.20 -7.05 9.97
C LEU A 117 0.07 -6.32 10.69
N PHE A 118 0.10 -4.98 10.70
CA PHE A 118 -0.98 -4.15 11.25
C PHE A 118 -2.32 -4.39 10.53
N ILE A 119 -2.32 -4.44 9.20
CA ILE A 119 -3.52 -4.73 8.40
C ILE A 119 -4.08 -6.12 8.75
N ALA A 120 -3.22 -7.14 8.79
CA ALA A 120 -3.62 -8.51 9.13
C ALA A 120 -4.20 -8.59 10.55
N PHE A 121 -3.59 -7.92 11.52
CA PHE A 121 -4.12 -7.86 12.89
C PHE A 121 -5.50 -7.21 12.97
N ASN A 122 -5.68 -6.06 12.30
CA ASN A 122 -6.97 -5.39 12.26
C ASN A 122 -8.03 -6.27 11.60
N LYS A 123 -7.67 -6.93 10.50
CA LYS A 123 -8.61 -7.84 9.83
C LYS A 123 -9.03 -9.00 10.72
N ARG A 124 -8.09 -9.59 11.47
CA ARG A 124 -8.38 -10.67 12.43
C ARG A 124 -9.30 -10.20 13.56
N LYS A 125 -9.14 -8.97 14.04
CA LYS A 125 -10.03 -8.36 15.06
C LYS A 125 -11.44 -8.14 14.51
N GLU A 126 -11.56 -7.66 13.27
CA GLU A 126 -12.86 -7.50 12.60
C GLU A 126 -13.61 -8.83 12.51
N LEU A 127 -12.94 -9.91 12.07
CA LEU A 127 -13.57 -11.23 11.93
C LEU A 127 -14.06 -11.80 13.27
N LYS A 128 -13.30 -11.63 14.36
CA LYS A 128 -13.72 -12.04 15.71
C LYS A 128 -14.93 -11.26 16.22
N ARG A 129 -15.05 -9.98 15.88
CA ARG A 129 -16.19 -9.17 16.28
C ARG A 129 -17.46 -9.62 15.55
N SER A 130 -17.35 -9.90 14.26
CA SER A 130 -18.47 -10.41 13.46
C SER A 130 -18.96 -11.78 13.93
N SER A 131 -18.07 -12.68 14.35
CA SER A 131 -18.50 -13.99 14.89
C SER A 131 -19.24 -13.87 16.24
N ASN A 132 -18.85 -12.92 17.09
CA ASN A 132 -19.48 -12.72 18.40
C ASN A 132 -20.81 -11.96 18.34
N SER A 133 -21.13 -11.30 17.23
CA SER A 133 -22.43 -10.63 17.03
C SER A 133 -23.52 -11.57 16.49
N GLU A 134 -23.14 -12.76 16.01
CA GLU A 134 -24.06 -13.78 15.49
C GLU A 134 -24.38 -14.88 16.53
N SER A 135 -23.75 -14.82 17.71
CA SER A 135 -23.93 -15.72 18.86
C SER A 135 -24.68 -15.03 19.99
#